data_AF-A0A2G4FM95-F1
#
_entry.id   AF-A0A2G4FM95-F1
#
_cell.length_a   1.000
_cell.length_b   1.000
_cell.length_c   1.000
_cell.angle_alpha   90.00
_cell.angle_beta   90.00
_cell.angle_gamma   90.00
#
_symmetry.space_group_name_H-M   'P 1'
#
loop_
_entity.id
_entity.type
_entity.pdbx_description
1 polymer ?
#
loop_
_entity_poly.entity_id
_entity_poly.type
_entity_poly.pdbx_seq_one_letter_code
_entity_poly.pdbx_strand_id
1 'polypeptide(L)'
;MLNRRTFLASMACTPFAFAAETPALPDITKLPSVVNLPDPLLFLDGTKVADKAAWFHKRRPELKQLFQHYMYGYYPTKTVEVTSKVLSHDPKAFAGKGILKEIEISFGPPSTPTIKMLLAIPAERKEKVPVFIGMNFAGNHVLVDDAAIKIPTAWMYDRYPGVVNNHASEKGRGAQKDTWNIEETLAEGFAVATFYAGDVDPDVKDKRMGIQPHLEKAGIAPTGKNAWGTVAAWSWGIMRAIDVLVNQPELDPKRVIVVGHSRLGKTALLTAAFDERVAMAIPNQAGCGGTAPSRGKVGESVQRINTSFPHWFNDAFKEFNTQTDKLPFDQNC
;
A
#
# COMPACT_ATOMS: atom_id res chain seq x y z
N MET A 1 66.66 15.09 8.53
CA MET A 1 65.75 13.93 8.38
C MET A 1 64.36 14.46 8.09
N LEU A 2 63.98 14.48 6.80
CA LEU A 2 62.73 15.04 6.29
C LEU A 2 61.79 13.86 6.01
N ASN A 3 60.68 13.76 6.75
CA ASN A 3 59.73 12.65 6.62
C ASN A 3 58.81 12.89 5.42
N ARG A 4 59.06 12.19 4.30
CA ARG A 4 58.15 12.12 3.14
C ARG A 4 56.97 11.22 3.48
N ARG A 5 55.75 11.78 3.52
CA ARG A 5 54.51 11.01 3.49
C ARG A 5 54.13 10.75 2.03
N THR A 6 54.16 9.48 1.64
CA THR A 6 53.74 8.99 0.33
C THR A 6 52.21 8.96 0.28
N PHE A 7 51.61 9.74 -0.62
CA PHE A 7 50.20 9.62 -0.97
C PHE A 7 50.03 8.46 -1.95
N LEU A 8 49.36 7.37 -1.55
CA LEU A 8 48.79 6.40 -2.50
C LEU A 8 47.46 6.95 -3.00
N ALA A 9 47.40 7.30 -4.28
CA ALA A 9 46.15 7.57 -4.97
C ALA A 9 45.47 6.21 -5.29
N SER A 10 44.36 5.90 -4.61
CA SER A 10 43.51 4.78 -4.99
C SER A 10 42.70 5.17 -6.23
N MET A 11 42.97 4.52 -7.35
CA MET A 11 42.20 4.64 -8.58
C MET A 11 40.83 3.97 -8.35
N ALA A 12 39.81 4.77 -8.03
CA ALA A 12 38.44 4.28 -7.92
C ALA A 12 37.89 4.04 -9.33
N CYS A 13 37.89 2.78 -9.75
CA CYS A 13 37.18 2.35 -10.95
C CYS A 13 35.69 2.23 -10.58
N THR A 14 34.91 3.27 -10.85
CA THR A 14 33.44 3.21 -10.75
C THR A 14 32.91 2.35 -11.89
N PRO A 15 32.22 1.23 -11.61
CA PRO A 15 31.52 0.52 -12.66
C PRO A 15 30.35 1.39 -13.12
N PHE A 16 30.38 1.81 -14.38
CA PHE A 16 29.19 2.29 -15.07
C PHE A 16 28.20 1.13 -15.15
N ALA A 17 27.29 1.05 -14.19
CA ALA A 17 26.09 0.26 -14.35
C ALA A 17 25.23 0.96 -15.41
N PHE A 18 25.28 0.48 -16.65
CA PHE A 18 24.24 0.77 -17.62
C PHE A 18 22.92 0.26 -17.02
N ALA A 19 22.06 1.17 -16.58
CA ALA A 19 20.67 0.86 -16.36
C ALA A 19 20.12 0.44 -17.72
N ALA A 20 19.94 -0.86 -17.94
CA ALA A 20 19.26 -1.35 -19.13
C ALA A 20 17.87 -0.71 -19.13
N GLU A 21 17.57 0.08 -20.16
CA GLU A 21 16.22 0.60 -20.38
C GLU A 21 15.28 -0.61 -20.40
N THR A 22 14.31 -0.62 -19.49
CA THR A 22 13.31 -1.68 -19.48
C THR A 22 12.53 -1.58 -20.79
N PRO A 23 12.44 -2.67 -21.59
CA PRO A 23 11.77 -2.61 -22.88
C PRO A 23 10.37 -2.02 -22.76
N ALA A 24 9.99 -1.18 -23.72
CA ALA A 24 8.64 -0.65 -23.76
C ALA A 24 7.64 -1.81 -23.87
N LEU A 25 6.66 -1.84 -22.97
CA LEU A 25 5.58 -2.83 -23.00
C LEU A 25 4.68 -2.59 -24.23
N PRO A 26 4.12 -3.67 -24.82
CA PRO A 26 3.32 -3.55 -26.02
C PRO A 26 2.06 -2.71 -25.81
N ASP A 27 1.66 -1.98 -26.85
CA ASP A 27 0.33 -1.36 -26.87
C ASP A 27 -0.76 -2.43 -26.72
N ILE A 28 -1.88 -2.09 -26.08
CA ILE A 28 -2.98 -3.02 -25.80
C ILE A 28 -3.54 -3.65 -27.08
N THR A 29 -3.50 -2.92 -28.20
CA THR A 29 -3.92 -3.43 -29.52
C THR A 29 -3.06 -4.58 -30.04
N LYS A 30 -1.83 -4.73 -29.52
CA LYS A 30 -0.87 -5.78 -29.89
C LYS A 30 -0.89 -6.97 -28.91
N LEU A 31 -1.64 -6.89 -27.81
CA LEU A 31 -1.74 -7.98 -26.84
C LEU A 31 -2.61 -9.12 -27.41
N PRO A 32 -2.19 -10.39 -27.23
CA PRO A 32 -3.00 -11.52 -27.64
C PRO A 32 -4.27 -11.63 -26.79
N SER A 33 -5.34 -12.14 -27.39
CA SER A 33 -6.55 -12.55 -26.68
C SER A 33 -6.35 -13.96 -26.12
N VAL A 34 -6.44 -14.10 -24.79
CA VAL A 34 -6.30 -15.38 -24.09
C VAL A 34 -7.52 -15.57 -23.18
N VAL A 35 -8.37 -16.53 -23.53
CA VAL A 35 -9.63 -16.81 -22.83
C VAL A 35 -9.41 -17.46 -21.46
N ASN A 36 -8.42 -18.35 -21.37
CA ASN A 36 -8.07 -19.05 -20.13
C ASN A 36 -7.23 -18.16 -19.20
N LEU A 37 -7.09 -18.57 -17.94
CA LEU A 37 -6.19 -17.90 -17.00
C LEU A 37 -4.74 -17.97 -17.52
N PRO A 38 -4.00 -16.84 -17.53
CA PRO A 38 -2.59 -16.84 -17.86
C PRO A 38 -1.78 -17.71 -16.88
N ASP A 39 -0.82 -18.45 -17.43
CA ASP A 39 0.12 -19.23 -16.62
C ASP A 39 1.14 -18.27 -15.97
N PRO A 40 1.22 -18.19 -14.63
CA PRO A 40 2.18 -17.32 -13.97
C PRO A 40 3.63 -17.71 -14.28
N LEU A 41 3.88 -18.96 -14.71
CA LEU A 41 5.20 -19.51 -15.05
C LEU A 41 5.54 -19.38 -16.54
N LEU A 42 4.85 -18.52 -17.29
CA LEU A 42 5.25 -18.07 -18.62
C LEU A 42 5.62 -16.59 -18.61
N PHE A 43 6.74 -16.23 -19.25
CA PHE A 43 7.09 -14.84 -19.56
C PHE A 43 6.11 -14.24 -20.59
N LEU A 44 6.12 -12.91 -20.77
CA LEU A 44 5.26 -12.25 -21.76
C LEU A 44 5.54 -12.74 -23.20
N ASP A 45 6.78 -13.14 -23.48
CA ASP A 45 7.20 -13.71 -24.78
C ASP A 45 6.80 -15.18 -24.97
N GLY A 46 6.15 -15.80 -23.97
CA GLY A 46 5.69 -17.20 -23.98
C GLY A 46 6.75 -18.22 -23.54
N THR A 47 7.97 -17.80 -23.21
CA THR A 47 8.98 -18.72 -22.68
C THR A 47 8.66 -19.16 -21.25
N LYS A 48 9.09 -20.36 -20.85
CA LYS A 48 8.81 -20.91 -19.52
C LYS A 48 9.78 -20.37 -18.47
N VAL A 49 9.28 -20.11 -17.27
CA VAL A 49 10.08 -19.88 -16.07
C VAL A 49 10.70 -21.20 -15.63
N ALA A 50 12.00 -21.34 -15.84
CA ALA A 50 12.70 -22.62 -15.65
C ALA A 50 12.93 -22.98 -14.16
N ASP A 51 13.16 -21.98 -13.31
CA ASP A 51 13.57 -22.19 -11.92
C ASP A 51 13.23 -21.00 -11.01
N LYS A 52 13.58 -21.11 -9.73
CA LYS A 52 13.38 -20.06 -8.72
C LYS A 52 14.13 -18.78 -9.04
N ALA A 53 15.34 -18.86 -9.60
CA ALA A 53 16.12 -17.68 -9.94
C ALA A 53 15.46 -16.91 -11.08
N ALA A 54 14.97 -17.60 -12.11
CA ALA A 54 14.18 -17.02 -13.19
C ALA A 54 12.89 -16.37 -12.66
N TRP A 55 12.22 -16.98 -11.67
CA TRP A 55 11.07 -16.38 -11.01
C TRP A 55 11.43 -15.07 -10.32
N PHE A 56 12.37 -15.09 -9.36
CA PHE A 56 12.68 -13.93 -8.53
C PHE A 56 13.37 -12.79 -9.28
N HIS A 57 14.25 -13.11 -10.23
CA HIS A 57 15.06 -12.10 -10.93
C HIS A 57 14.48 -11.65 -12.28
N LYS A 58 13.49 -12.36 -12.84
CA LYS A 58 12.91 -12.01 -14.15
C LYS A 58 11.39 -11.94 -14.13
N ARG A 59 10.69 -13.05 -13.85
CA ARG A 59 9.22 -13.10 -13.98
C ARG A 59 8.51 -12.23 -12.95
N ARG A 60 8.95 -12.24 -11.70
CA ARG A 60 8.36 -11.37 -10.65
C ARG A 60 8.53 -9.87 -10.99
N PRO A 61 9.72 -9.38 -11.38
CA PRO A 61 9.87 -8.01 -11.90
C PRO A 61 8.99 -7.70 -13.11
N GLU A 62 8.88 -8.62 -14.08
CA GLU A 62 8.02 -8.47 -15.25
C GLU A 62 6.54 -8.33 -14.84
N LEU A 63 6.03 -9.21 -13.97
CA LEU A 63 4.67 -9.13 -13.45
C LEU A 63 4.40 -7.81 -12.73
N LYS A 64 5.33 -7.36 -11.87
CA LYS A 64 5.25 -6.04 -11.22
C LYS A 64 5.14 -4.91 -12.26
N GLN A 65 5.93 -4.97 -13.33
CA GLN A 65 5.89 -3.99 -14.40
C GLN A 65 4.54 -4.04 -15.16
N LEU A 66 4.03 -5.23 -15.48
CA LEU A 66 2.75 -5.41 -16.16
C LEU A 66 1.58 -4.86 -15.31
N PHE A 67 1.53 -5.20 -14.01
CA PHE A 67 0.49 -4.72 -13.10
C PHE A 67 0.55 -3.20 -12.91
N GLN A 68 1.74 -2.61 -12.79
CA GLN A 68 1.87 -1.14 -12.76
C GLN A 68 1.45 -0.51 -14.09
N HIS A 69 1.87 -1.08 -15.22
CA HIS A 69 1.61 -0.50 -16.52
C HIS A 69 0.13 -0.58 -16.89
N TYR A 70 -0.49 -1.75 -16.81
CA TYR A 70 -1.84 -1.96 -17.33
C TYR A 70 -2.97 -1.82 -16.31
N MET A 71 -2.67 -1.73 -15.00
CA MET A 71 -3.71 -1.78 -13.97
C MET A 71 -3.57 -0.74 -12.85
N TYR A 72 -2.61 -0.91 -11.94
CA TYR A 72 -2.56 -0.10 -10.72
C TYR A 72 -1.87 1.25 -10.91
N GLY A 73 -1.02 1.37 -11.94
CA GLY A 73 -0.17 2.53 -12.20
C GLY A 73 1.18 2.49 -11.47
N TYR A 74 2.13 3.30 -11.93
CA TYR A 74 3.50 3.31 -11.43
C TYR A 74 3.62 4.06 -10.10
N TYR A 75 4.29 3.45 -9.13
CA TYR A 75 4.69 4.09 -7.88
C TYR A 75 5.67 5.26 -8.11
N PRO A 76 5.87 6.11 -7.08
CA PRO A 76 6.95 7.10 -7.06
C PRO A 76 8.31 6.52 -7.46
N THR A 77 9.01 7.22 -8.36
CA THR A 77 10.29 6.79 -8.95
C THR A 77 11.51 7.36 -8.23
N LYS A 78 11.29 8.36 -7.37
CA LYS A 78 12.33 8.94 -6.52
C LYS A 78 12.10 8.53 -5.06
N THR A 79 13.19 8.26 -4.36
CA THR A 79 13.16 8.05 -2.91
C THR A 79 12.61 9.30 -2.23
N VAL A 80 11.71 9.10 -1.27
CA VAL A 80 11.22 10.14 -0.37
C VAL A 80 11.78 9.89 1.01
N GLU A 81 12.20 10.95 1.69
CA GLU A 81 12.47 10.87 3.11
C GLU A 81 11.16 10.69 3.86
N VAL A 82 11.13 9.72 4.79
CA VAL A 82 10.00 9.46 5.67
C VAL A 82 10.39 9.88 7.07
N THR A 83 9.63 10.78 7.66
CA THR A 83 9.81 11.21 9.06
C THR A 83 8.56 10.87 9.85
N SER A 84 8.73 10.67 11.16
CA SER A 84 7.61 10.32 12.04
C SER A 84 7.65 11.09 13.35
N LYS A 85 6.47 11.44 13.88
CA LYS A 85 6.30 12.13 15.17
C LYS A 85 5.19 11.47 15.97
N VAL A 86 5.45 11.13 17.24
CA VAL A 86 4.40 10.66 18.16
C VAL A 86 3.52 11.85 18.54
N LEU A 87 2.22 11.75 18.22
CA LEU A 87 1.20 12.75 18.54
C LEU A 87 0.56 12.50 19.91
N SER A 88 0.34 11.23 20.25
CA SER A 88 -0.21 10.79 21.54
C SER A 88 0.42 9.47 21.96
N HIS A 89 0.48 9.23 23.27
CA HIS A 89 1.01 8.01 23.86
C HIS A 89 0.32 7.73 25.19
N ASP A 90 -0.47 6.67 25.23
CA ASP A 90 -1.04 6.10 26.46
C ASP A 90 -0.34 4.77 26.78
N PRO A 91 0.54 4.72 27.79
CA PRO A 91 1.26 3.51 28.17
C PRO A 91 0.39 2.50 28.93
N LYS A 92 -0.86 2.84 29.28
CA LYS A 92 -1.79 1.99 30.04
C LYS A 92 -3.16 1.85 29.35
N ALA A 93 -3.19 1.97 28.03
CA ALA A 93 -4.38 1.77 27.23
C ALA A 93 -5.02 0.39 27.46
N PHE A 94 -6.30 0.26 27.09
CA PHE A 94 -7.05 -1.00 27.17
C PHE A 94 -7.03 -1.60 28.60
N ALA A 95 -7.33 -0.77 29.60
CA ALA A 95 -7.26 -1.12 31.02
C ALA A 95 -5.90 -1.71 31.46
N GLY A 96 -4.80 -1.16 30.90
CA GLY A 96 -3.44 -1.58 31.20
C GLY A 96 -2.95 -2.79 30.39
N LYS A 97 -3.78 -3.38 29.53
CA LYS A 97 -3.39 -4.53 28.70
C LYS A 97 -2.56 -4.14 27.48
N GLY A 98 -2.55 -2.86 27.10
CA GLY A 98 -1.80 -2.39 25.94
C GLY A 98 -1.21 -1.00 26.10
N ILE A 99 -0.36 -0.68 25.14
CA ILE A 99 0.17 0.65 24.89
C ILE A 99 -0.51 1.15 23.62
N LEU A 100 -0.97 2.41 23.61
CA LEU A 100 -1.55 3.05 22.44
C LEU A 100 -0.72 4.27 22.05
N LYS A 101 -0.35 4.37 20.77
CA LYS A 101 0.32 5.53 20.19
C LYS A 101 -0.46 6.01 18.97
N GLU A 102 -0.50 7.32 18.76
CA GLU A 102 -0.79 7.89 17.44
C GLU A 102 0.48 8.50 16.89
N ILE A 103 0.90 8.08 15.70
CA ILE A 103 2.15 8.46 15.06
C ILE A 103 1.81 9.15 13.75
N GLU A 104 2.18 10.42 13.62
CA GLU A 104 2.15 11.14 12.35
C GLU A 104 3.33 10.73 11.48
N ILE A 105 3.09 10.46 10.20
CA ILE A 105 4.08 10.09 9.20
C ILE A 105 4.02 11.13 8.07
N SER A 106 5.17 11.73 7.79
CA SER A 106 5.34 12.79 6.80
C SER A 106 6.35 12.36 5.73
N PHE A 107 6.09 12.75 4.49
CA PHE A 107 6.91 12.42 3.32
C PHE A 107 6.69 13.43 2.19
N GLY A 108 7.66 13.52 1.28
CA GLY A 108 7.58 14.44 0.15
C GLY A 108 7.60 15.91 0.56
N PRO A 109 7.09 16.82 -0.29
CA PRO A 109 7.01 18.24 0.04
C PRO A 109 6.20 18.51 1.31
N PRO A 110 6.49 19.58 2.07
CA PRO A 110 5.75 19.93 3.30
C PRO A 110 4.24 20.12 3.13
N SER A 111 3.75 20.33 1.91
CA SER A 111 2.32 20.45 1.62
C SER A 111 1.61 19.10 1.51
N THR A 112 2.35 17.98 1.44
CA THR A 112 1.77 16.64 1.27
C THR A 112 0.98 16.25 2.53
N PRO A 113 -0.25 15.75 2.39
CA PRO A 113 -1.01 15.20 3.52
C PRO A 113 -0.21 14.14 4.29
N THR A 114 -0.26 14.21 5.62
CA THR A 114 0.40 13.25 6.52
C THR A 114 -0.53 12.08 6.85
N ILE A 115 0.05 10.91 7.13
CA ILE A 115 -0.69 9.74 7.64
C ILE A 115 -0.70 9.77 9.17
N LYS A 116 -1.85 9.55 9.80
CA LYS A 116 -1.93 9.35 11.26
C LYS A 116 -2.13 7.87 11.54
N MET A 117 -1.07 7.21 11.96
CA MET A 117 -1.07 5.78 12.28
C MET A 117 -1.32 5.55 13.76
N LEU A 118 -2.43 4.89 14.07
CA LEU A 118 -2.68 4.27 15.36
C LEU A 118 -1.79 3.02 15.48
N LEU A 119 -1.10 2.86 16.61
CA LEU A 119 -0.31 1.69 16.93
C LEU A 119 -0.66 1.23 18.35
N ALA A 120 -1.28 0.06 18.45
CA ALA A 120 -1.58 -0.64 19.69
C ALA A 120 -0.59 -1.81 19.88
N ILE A 121 0.00 -1.94 21.07
CA ILE A 121 1.04 -2.92 21.37
C ILE A 121 0.69 -3.64 22.68
N PRO A 122 0.86 -4.96 22.81
CA PRO A 122 0.64 -5.66 24.08
C PRO A 122 1.56 -5.11 25.17
N ALA A 123 1.00 -4.80 26.34
CA ALA A 123 1.77 -4.28 27.47
C ALA A 123 2.75 -5.34 28.00
N GLU A 124 2.25 -6.55 28.21
CA GLU A 124 3.07 -7.72 28.56
C GLU A 124 3.66 -8.36 27.30
N ARG A 125 4.99 -8.41 27.22
CA ARG A 125 5.72 -9.04 26.13
C ARG A 125 7.09 -9.49 26.59
N LYS A 126 7.51 -10.69 26.17
CA LYS A 126 8.85 -11.25 26.46
C LYS A 126 9.87 -10.89 25.38
N GLU A 127 9.38 -10.62 24.18
CA GLU A 127 10.18 -10.33 22.99
C GLU A 127 9.49 -9.25 22.14
N LYS A 128 10.15 -8.87 21.05
CA LYS A 128 9.55 -8.03 20.01
C LYS A 128 8.35 -8.74 19.39
N VAL A 129 7.23 -8.05 19.22
CA VAL A 129 5.96 -8.66 18.79
C VAL A 129 5.75 -8.55 17.28
N PRO A 130 5.09 -9.54 16.65
CA PRO A 130 4.57 -9.40 15.29
C PRO A 130 3.52 -8.28 15.22
N VAL A 131 3.31 -7.69 14.05
CA VAL A 131 2.36 -6.58 13.86
C VAL A 131 1.43 -6.83 12.67
N PHE A 132 0.12 -6.68 12.89
CA PHE A 132 -0.85 -6.49 11.83
C PHE A 132 -0.89 -5.02 11.41
N ILE A 133 -0.84 -4.73 10.12
CA ILE A 133 -1.00 -3.39 9.57
C ILE A 133 -2.07 -3.39 8.47
N GLY A 134 -2.99 -2.44 8.51
CA GLY A 134 -3.93 -2.21 7.42
C GLY A 134 -4.64 -0.87 7.56
N MET A 135 -5.35 -0.45 6.53
CA MET A 135 -6.11 0.80 6.59
C MET A 135 -7.52 0.55 7.07
N ASN A 136 -8.08 1.52 7.79
CA ASN A 136 -9.49 1.56 8.15
C ASN A 136 -10.28 2.51 7.24
N PHE A 137 -11.60 2.33 7.26
CA PHE A 137 -12.55 3.02 6.39
C PHE A 137 -13.09 4.34 6.96
N ALA A 138 -13.04 4.52 8.28
CA ALA A 138 -13.83 5.52 9.00
C ALA A 138 -13.02 6.39 9.97
N GLY A 139 -11.68 6.28 9.95
CA GLY A 139 -10.81 7.01 10.86
C GLY A 139 -10.39 6.21 12.08
N ASN A 140 -9.22 6.51 12.64
CA ASN A 140 -8.72 5.82 13.84
C ASN A 140 -9.63 6.03 15.06
N HIS A 141 -10.20 7.23 15.19
CA HIS A 141 -11.06 7.61 16.32
C HIS A 141 -12.28 6.70 16.52
N VAL A 142 -12.80 6.05 15.46
CA VAL A 142 -13.94 5.14 15.63
C VAL A 142 -13.55 3.81 16.28
N LEU A 143 -12.25 3.50 16.35
CA LEU A 143 -11.72 2.21 16.80
C LEU A 143 -11.35 2.18 18.28
N VAL A 144 -11.33 3.33 18.95
CA VAL A 144 -10.94 3.47 20.36
C VAL A 144 -11.69 4.62 21.02
N ASP A 145 -11.86 4.56 22.33
CA ASP A 145 -12.53 5.63 23.11
C ASP A 145 -11.59 6.79 23.48
N ASP A 146 -10.28 6.63 23.28
CA ASP A 146 -9.26 7.60 23.68
C ASP A 146 -9.44 8.94 22.93
N ALA A 147 -9.75 10.00 23.68
CA ALA A 147 -9.97 11.35 23.17
C ALA A 147 -8.71 12.04 22.62
N ALA A 148 -7.52 11.52 22.90
CA ALA A 148 -6.27 12.05 22.35
C ALA A 148 -6.11 11.72 20.85
N ILE A 149 -6.76 10.66 20.37
CA ILE A 149 -6.72 10.22 18.96
C ILE A 149 -7.45 11.25 18.09
N LYS A 150 -6.76 11.74 17.06
CA LYS A 150 -7.28 12.81 16.20
C LYS A 150 -8.47 12.35 15.37
N ILE A 151 -9.44 13.26 15.23
CA ILE A 151 -10.50 13.15 14.23
C ILE A 151 -9.88 13.49 12.86
N PRO A 152 -10.04 12.62 11.84
CA PRO A 152 -9.51 12.89 10.51
C PRO A 152 -10.24 14.06 9.87
N THR A 153 -9.50 14.91 9.15
CA THR A 153 -10.03 16.07 8.44
C THR A 153 -10.34 15.77 6.96
N ALA A 154 -9.76 14.70 6.42
CA ALA A 154 -10.01 14.23 5.07
C ALA A 154 -11.48 13.86 4.85
N TRP A 155 -11.94 14.00 3.61
CA TRP A 155 -13.30 13.64 3.20
C TRP A 155 -13.63 12.19 3.58
N MET A 156 -14.87 11.94 3.98
CA MET A 156 -15.35 10.63 4.43
C MET A 156 -16.81 10.39 4.00
N TYR A 157 -17.20 9.14 3.74
CA TYR A 157 -18.60 8.82 3.44
C TYR A 157 -19.51 9.09 4.65
N ASP A 158 -20.66 9.72 4.42
CA ASP A 158 -21.66 10.04 5.46
C ASP A 158 -22.31 8.80 6.11
N ARG A 159 -22.11 7.61 5.54
CA ARG A 159 -22.60 6.35 6.12
C ARG A 159 -21.83 5.92 7.37
N TYR A 160 -20.65 6.49 7.64
CA TYR A 160 -19.87 6.11 8.80
C TYR A 160 -20.35 6.85 10.05
N PRO A 161 -20.23 6.23 11.25
CA PRO A 161 -20.70 6.83 12.49
C PRO A 161 -20.11 8.23 12.73
N GLY A 162 -20.97 9.18 13.06
CA GLY A 162 -20.55 10.54 13.43
C GLY A 162 -20.03 11.41 12.27
N VAL A 163 -20.16 10.97 11.01
CA VAL A 163 -19.81 11.79 9.85
C VAL A 163 -20.97 12.73 9.50
N VAL A 164 -20.67 14.01 9.31
CA VAL A 164 -21.62 15.05 8.90
C VAL A 164 -20.99 15.86 7.77
N ASN A 165 -21.70 16.01 6.65
CA ASN A 165 -21.22 16.73 5.46
C ASN A 165 -19.84 16.24 5.00
N ASN A 166 -19.64 14.93 5.01
CA ASN A 166 -18.42 14.23 4.67
C ASN A 166 -17.20 14.52 5.54
N HIS A 167 -17.42 15.04 6.75
CA HIS A 167 -16.37 15.24 7.74
C HIS A 167 -16.68 14.45 9.00
N ALA A 168 -15.69 13.72 9.50
CA ALA A 168 -15.79 13.01 10.76
C ALA A 168 -15.98 14.00 11.92
N SER A 169 -16.61 13.54 13.00
CA SER A 169 -16.77 14.31 14.24
C SER A 169 -16.56 13.41 15.45
N GLU A 170 -16.41 14.05 16.62
CA GLU A 170 -16.32 13.35 17.91
C GLU A 170 -17.46 12.36 18.18
N LYS A 171 -18.63 12.55 17.56
CA LYS A 171 -19.76 11.62 17.71
C LYS A 171 -19.48 10.21 17.18
N GLY A 172 -18.46 10.04 16.34
CA GLY A 172 -18.05 8.73 15.82
C GLY A 172 -17.13 7.95 16.75
N ARG A 173 -16.57 8.60 17.78
CA ARG A 173 -15.52 8.01 18.63
C ARG A 173 -15.98 6.69 19.25
N GLY A 174 -15.14 5.67 19.16
CA GLY A 174 -15.41 4.33 19.71
C GLY A 174 -16.59 3.57 19.08
N ALA A 175 -17.21 4.08 18.01
CA ALA A 175 -18.42 3.48 17.45
C ALA A 175 -18.18 2.17 16.67
N GLN A 176 -16.93 1.80 16.41
CA GLN A 176 -16.54 0.62 15.61
C GLN A 176 -15.39 -0.18 16.23
N LYS A 177 -15.27 -0.21 17.57
CA LYS A 177 -14.22 -0.96 18.30
C LYS A 177 -14.12 -2.44 17.86
N ASP A 178 -15.27 -3.08 17.65
CA ASP A 178 -15.37 -4.50 17.28
C ASP A 178 -15.02 -4.77 15.81
N THR A 179 -14.78 -3.74 14.98
CA THR A 179 -14.41 -3.93 13.57
C THR A 179 -12.96 -4.42 13.43
N TRP A 180 -12.10 -4.06 14.38
CA TRP A 180 -10.67 -4.43 14.37
C TRP A 180 -10.27 -5.34 15.53
N ASN A 181 -11.13 -5.55 16.53
CA ASN A 181 -10.88 -6.40 17.70
C ASN A 181 -9.47 -6.21 18.28
N ILE A 182 -9.10 -4.95 18.53
CA ILE A 182 -7.73 -4.59 18.93
C ILE A 182 -7.36 -5.33 20.23
N GLU A 183 -8.20 -5.27 21.26
CA GLU A 183 -7.92 -5.91 22.56
C GLU A 183 -7.71 -7.42 22.46
N GLU A 184 -8.50 -8.11 21.64
CA GLU A 184 -8.36 -9.55 21.41
C GLU A 184 -7.04 -9.86 20.69
N THR A 185 -6.69 -9.06 19.69
CA THR A 185 -5.42 -9.20 18.96
C THR A 185 -4.21 -8.98 19.87
N LEU A 186 -4.31 -8.01 20.80
CA LEU A 186 -3.27 -7.77 21.80
C LEU A 186 -3.13 -8.95 22.78
N ALA A 187 -4.24 -9.57 23.17
CA ALA A 187 -4.25 -10.73 24.07
C ALA A 187 -3.54 -11.95 23.47
N GLU A 188 -3.60 -12.10 22.15
CA GLU A 188 -2.88 -13.13 21.38
C GLU A 188 -1.39 -12.78 21.12
N GLY A 189 -0.91 -11.65 21.64
CA GLY A 189 0.50 -11.25 21.56
C GLY A 189 0.90 -10.56 20.25
N PHE A 190 -0.07 -10.05 19.48
CA PHE A 190 0.18 -9.28 18.26
C PHE A 190 -0.03 -7.79 18.51
N ALA A 191 0.80 -6.94 17.89
CA ALA A 191 0.51 -5.53 17.76
C ALA A 191 -0.48 -5.27 16.61
N VAL A 192 -1.22 -4.16 16.70
CA VAL A 192 -2.12 -3.68 15.64
C VAL A 192 -1.72 -2.27 15.26
N ALA A 193 -1.47 -2.05 13.98
CA ALA A 193 -1.25 -0.76 13.39
C ALA A 193 -2.36 -0.48 12.36
N THR A 194 -2.92 0.73 12.37
CA THR A 194 -3.91 1.13 11.37
C THR A 194 -3.93 2.64 11.17
N PHE A 195 -4.32 3.07 9.97
CA PHE A 195 -4.56 4.47 9.64
C PHE A 195 -5.74 4.60 8.68
N TYR A 196 -6.29 5.80 8.60
CA TYR A 196 -7.41 6.07 7.70
C TYR A 196 -6.96 6.07 6.24
N ALA A 197 -7.64 5.32 5.36
CA ALA A 197 -7.32 5.33 3.92
C ALA A 197 -7.40 6.75 3.30
N GLY A 198 -8.31 7.59 3.80
CA GLY A 198 -8.47 8.96 3.32
C GLY A 198 -7.32 9.92 3.70
N ASP A 199 -6.45 9.56 4.65
CA ASP A 199 -5.22 10.33 4.90
C ASP A 199 -4.24 10.22 3.72
N VAL A 200 -4.33 9.12 2.97
CA VAL A 200 -3.52 8.90 1.77
C VAL A 200 -4.24 9.40 0.54
N ASP A 201 -5.49 8.97 0.34
CA ASP A 201 -6.34 9.48 -0.73
C ASP A 201 -7.82 9.24 -0.38
N PRO A 202 -8.64 10.28 -0.26
CA PRO A 202 -10.07 10.13 -0.06
C PRO A 202 -10.72 9.35 -1.20
N ASP A 203 -11.66 8.48 -0.86
CA ASP A 203 -12.26 7.56 -1.82
C ASP A 203 -13.41 8.21 -2.62
N VAL A 204 -13.06 9.20 -3.42
CA VAL A 204 -13.96 10.06 -4.22
C VAL A 204 -13.56 10.10 -5.69
N LYS A 205 -14.55 10.21 -6.58
CA LYS A 205 -14.35 10.14 -8.04
C LYS A 205 -13.59 11.33 -8.61
N ASP A 206 -13.93 12.54 -8.15
CA ASP A 206 -13.68 13.77 -8.92
C ASP A 206 -12.34 14.44 -8.66
N LYS A 207 -11.58 14.00 -7.66
CA LYS A 207 -10.40 14.74 -7.22
C LYS A 207 -9.39 13.78 -6.60
N ARG A 208 -8.15 13.76 -7.11
CA ARG A 208 -6.99 13.27 -6.35
C ARG A 208 -6.78 14.26 -5.19
N MET A 209 -7.54 14.11 -4.11
CA MET A 209 -7.43 14.96 -2.92
C MET A 209 -6.34 14.47 -1.97
N GLY A 210 -5.81 13.29 -2.25
CA GLY A 210 -4.72 12.67 -1.52
C GLY A 210 -3.34 13.19 -1.85
N ILE A 211 -2.37 12.32 -1.59
CA ILE A 211 -0.94 12.60 -1.72
C ILE A 211 -0.47 12.69 -3.18
N GLN A 212 -1.20 12.09 -4.13
CA GLN A 212 -0.72 11.91 -5.50
C GLN A 212 -0.36 13.22 -6.20
N PRO A 213 -1.20 14.28 -6.22
CA PRO A 213 -0.86 15.52 -6.91
C PRO A 213 0.36 16.22 -6.32
N HIS A 214 0.59 16.07 -5.00
CA HIS A 214 1.74 16.67 -4.32
C HIS A 214 3.03 16.02 -4.79
N LEU A 215 3.06 14.68 -4.87
CA LEU A 215 4.22 13.93 -5.33
C LEU A 215 4.43 14.04 -6.85
N GLU A 216 3.35 14.10 -7.63
CA GLU A 216 3.38 14.33 -9.07
C GLU A 216 3.93 15.72 -9.41
N LYS A 217 3.42 16.77 -8.76
CA LYS A 217 3.90 18.16 -8.95
C LYS A 217 5.37 18.32 -8.54
N ALA A 218 5.82 17.57 -7.55
CA ALA A 218 7.23 17.55 -7.13
C ALA A 218 8.13 16.70 -8.06
N GLY A 219 7.58 16.05 -9.08
CA GLY A 219 8.32 15.15 -9.97
C GLY A 219 8.89 13.93 -9.24
N ILE A 220 8.24 13.50 -8.16
CA ILE A 220 8.57 12.30 -7.38
C ILE A 220 7.76 11.11 -7.92
N ALA A 221 6.49 11.35 -8.28
CA ALA A 221 5.60 10.38 -8.88
C ALA A 221 5.38 10.64 -10.38
N PRO A 222 5.21 9.58 -11.20
CA PRO A 222 4.95 9.73 -12.62
C PRO A 222 3.52 10.24 -12.89
N THR A 223 3.36 10.94 -14.01
CA THR A 223 2.07 11.44 -14.50
C THR A 223 1.65 10.72 -15.79
N GLY A 224 0.45 11.02 -16.28
CA GLY A 224 -0.09 10.47 -17.52
C GLY A 224 -0.88 9.18 -17.34
N LYS A 225 -1.08 8.46 -18.45
CA LYS A 225 -2.01 7.32 -18.57
C LYS A 225 -1.75 6.18 -17.58
N ASN A 226 -0.48 5.97 -17.24
CA ASN A 226 -0.05 4.91 -16.33
C ASN A 226 0.30 5.45 -14.93
N ALA A 227 -0.06 6.70 -14.60
CA ALA A 227 0.06 7.19 -13.24
C ALA A 227 -0.75 6.31 -12.27
N TRP A 228 -0.22 6.09 -11.08
CA TRP A 228 -0.88 5.36 -10.00
C TRP A 228 -2.30 5.86 -9.70
N GLY A 229 -3.22 4.89 -9.59
CA GLY A 229 -4.56 5.11 -9.04
C GLY A 229 -4.56 5.07 -7.51
N THR A 230 -5.74 5.28 -6.94
CA THR A 230 -5.97 5.29 -5.48
C THR A 230 -5.53 3.98 -4.79
N VAL A 231 -5.74 2.81 -5.42
CA VAL A 231 -5.32 1.52 -4.81
C VAL A 231 -3.81 1.43 -4.67
N ALA A 232 -3.06 1.90 -5.67
CA ALA A 232 -1.60 2.00 -5.60
C ALA A 232 -1.15 3.07 -4.61
N ALA A 233 -1.80 4.25 -4.58
CA ALA A 233 -1.48 5.28 -3.59
C ALA A 233 -1.65 4.78 -2.15
N TRP A 234 -2.79 4.14 -1.87
CA TRP A 234 -3.06 3.48 -0.59
C TRP A 234 -2.01 2.41 -0.24
N SER A 235 -1.62 1.58 -1.20
CA SER A 235 -0.59 0.56 -1.01
C SER A 235 0.75 1.20 -0.63
N TRP A 236 1.12 2.27 -1.34
CA TRP A 236 2.32 3.04 -1.03
C TRP A 236 2.25 3.66 0.37
N GLY A 237 1.10 4.16 0.79
CA GLY A 237 0.87 4.65 2.15
C GLY A 237 1.14 3.59 3.22
N ILE A 238 0.71 2.34 2.99
CA ILE A 238 1.05 1.22 3.90
C ILE A 238 2.56 1.00 3.91
N MET A 239 3.25 1.04 2.76
CA MET A 239 4.71 0.90 2.73
C MET A 239 5.43 2.01 3.52
N ARG A 240 4.89 3.25 3.54
CA ARG A 240 5.42 4.34 4.38
C ARG A 240 5.16 4.10 5.87
N ALA A 241 4.01 3.53 6.22
CA ALA A 241 3.75 3.07 7.58
C ALA A 241 4.74 1.97 8.00
N ILE A 242 5.05 1.03 7.12
CA ILE A 242 6.05 -0.02 7.36
C ILE A 242 7.45 0.58 7.59
N ASP A 243 7.84 1.63 6.87
CA ASP A 243 9.12 2.35 7.09
C ASP A 243 9.27 2.80 8.56
N VAL A 244 8.16 3.17 9.21
CA VAL A 244 8.14 3.58 10.62
C VAL A 244 8.04 2.37 11.57
N LEU A 245 7.23 1.37 11.23
CA LEU A 245 6.98 0.18 12.06
C LEU A 245 8.24 -0.66 12.27
N VAL A 246 9.04 -0.88 11.21
CA VAL A 246 10.26 -1.71 11.30
C VAL A 246 11.35 -1.12 12.20
N ASN A 247 11.20 0.15 12.56
CA ASN A 247 12.11 0.87 13.46
C ASN A 247 11.57 0.98 14.90
N GLN A 248 10.35 0.50 15.17
CA GLN A 248 9.82 0.50 16.53
C GLN A 248 10.54 -0.56 17.39
N PRO A 249 11.06 -0.20 18.57
CA PRO A 249 11.82 -1.14 19.39
C PRO A 249 10.97 -2.30 19.93
N GLU A 250 9.65 -2.12 20.04
CA GLU A 250 8.72 -3.15 20.50
C GLU A 250 8.34 -4.17 19.42
N LEU A 251 8.56 -3.86 18.14
CA LEU A 251 8.04 -4.65 17.02
C LEU A 251 9.15 -5.47 16.36
N ASP A 252 8.78 -6.67 15.90
CA ASP A 252 9.67 -7.52 15.11
C ASP A 252 9.60 -7.11 13.63
N PRO A 253 10.69 -6.54 13.06
CA PRO A 253 10.67 -6.05 11.67
C PRO A 253 10.53 -7.17 10.64
N LYS A 254 10.68 -8.45 11.02
CA LYS A 254 10.51 -9.60 10.14
C LYS A 254 9.11 -10.20 10.18
N ARG A 255 8.23 -9.72 11.06
CA ARG A 255 6.88 -10.26 11.26
C ARG A 255 5.81 -9.19 11.06
N VAL A 256 5.82 -8.55 9.89
CA VAL A 256 4.80 -7.59 9.45
C VAL A 256 3.74 -8.31 8.63
N ILE A 257 2.47 -8.22 9.06
CA ILE A 257 1.33 -8.88 8.44
C ILE A 257 0.38 -7.82 7.89
N VAL A 258 0.18 -7.76 6.57
CA VAL A 258 -0.71 -6.76 5.97
C VAL A 258 -2.12 -7.31 5.85
N VAL A 259 -3.11 -6.60 6.40
CA VAL A 259 -4.53 -6.98 6.38
C VAL A 259 -5.35 -5.92 5.64
N GLY A 260 -6.44 -6.36 5.01
CA GLY A 260 -7.39 -5.42 4.42
C GLY A 260 -8.67 -6.10 3.97
N HIS A 261 -9.78 -5.35 4.02
CA HIS A 261 -11.10 -5.83 3.61
C HIS A 261 -11.59 -5.11 2.35
N SER A 262 -12.24 -5.84 1.43
CA SER A 262 -12.88 -5.27 0.23
C SER A 262 -11.86 -4.48 -0.62
N ARG A 263 -12.09 -3.18 -0.89
CA ARG A 263 -11.13 -2.32 -1.62
C ARG A 263 -9.76 -2.24 -0.93
N LEU A 264 -9.72 -2.25 0.40
CA LEU A 264 -8.47 -2.26 1.17
C LEU A 264 -7.83 -3.66 1.18
N GLY A 265 -8.59 -4.71 0.87
CA GLY A 265 -8.05 -6.05 0.60
C GLY A 265 -7.28 -6.11 -0.72
N LYS A 266 -7.73 -5.38 -1.76
CA LYS A 266 -6.96 -5.19 -3.00
C LYS A 266 -5.61 -4.54 -2.67
N THR A 267 -5.67 -3.50 -1.84
CA THR A 267 -4.49 -2.79 -1.40
C THR A 267 -3.55 -3.67 -0.59
N ALA A 268 -4.04 -4.44 0.38
CA ALA A 268 -3.23 -5.35 1.17
C ALA A 268 -2.47 -6.36 0.30
N LEU A 269 -3.14 -6.95 -0.69
CA LEU A 269 -2.53 -7.84 -1.67
C LEU A 269 -1.44 -7.12 -2.47
N LEU A 270 -1.75 -5.92 -2.98
CA LEU A 270 -0.81 -5.12 -3.75
C LEU A 270 0.42 -4.72 -2.92
N THR A 271 0.25 -4.34 -1.66
CA THR A 271 1.35 -4.00 -0.76
C THR A 271 2.28 -5.18 -0.58
N ALA A 272 1.75 -6.37 -0.28
CA ALA A 272 2.55 -7.58 -0.10
C ALA A 272 3.28 -8.02 -1.39
N ALA A 273 2.66 -7.82 -2.56
CA ALA A 273 3.31 -8.13 -3.83
C ALA A 273 4.55 -7.24 -4.08
N PHE A 274 4.49 -5.97 -3.66
CA PHE A 274 5.50 -4.96 -3.96
C PHE A 274 6.51 -4.68 -2.84
N ASP A 275 6.21 -5.03 -1.58
CA ASP A 275 7.08 -4.79 -0.43
C ASP A 275 7.52 -6.11 0.22
N GLU A 276 8.80 -6.47 0.06
CA GLU A 276 9.36 -7.73 0.56
C GLU A 276 9.53 -7.80 2.09
N ARG A 277 9.27 -6.70 2.80
CA ARG A 277 9.24 -6.69 4.28
C ARG A 277 7.96 -7.32 4.83
N VAL A 278 6.94 -7.47 4.00
CA VAL A 278 5.67 -8.10 4.37
C VAL A 278 5.85 -9.61 4.46
N ALA A 279 5.67 -10.16 5.65
CA ALA A 279 5.80 -11.59 5.92
C ALA A 279 4.54 -12.39 5.54
N MET A 280 3.36 -11.76 5.62
CA MET A 280 2.08 -12.38 5.31
C MET A 280 1.06 -11.32 4.86
N ALA A 281 0.15 -11.71 3.96
CA ALA A 281 -0.97 -10.88 3.53
C ALA A 281 -2.31 -11.58 3.79
N ILE A 282 -3.30 -10.82 4.25
CA ILE A 282 -4.69 -11.27 4.46
C ILE A 282 -5.63 -10.35 3.66
N PRO A 283 -5.80 -10.60 2.34
CA PRO A 283 -6.70 -9.83 1.48
C PRO A 283 -8.14 -10.34 1.61
N ASN A 284 -8.83 -9.94 2.68
CA ASN A 284 -10.17 -10.39 2.99
C ASN A 284 -11.20 -9.84 1.99
N GLN A 285 -11.85 -10.73 1.22
CA GLN A 285 -12.91 -10.39 0.26
C GLN A 285 -12.51 -9.30 -0.75
N ALA A 286 -11.28 -9.36 -1.27
CA ALA A 286 -10.73 -8.32 -2.14
C ALA A 286 -11.38 -8.22 -3.53
N GLY A 287 -12.08 -9.25 -4.01
CA GLY A 287 -12.97 -9.16 -5.18
C GLY A 287 -12.30 -8.68 -6.48
N CYS A 288 -13.02 -7.90 -7.30
CA CYS A 288 -12.51 -7.39 -8.58
C CYS A 288 -11.26 -6.53 -8.43
N GLY A 289 -10.28 -6.76 -9.30
CA GLY A 289 -8.99 -6.07 -9.23
C GLY A 289 -8.24 -6.31 -7.90
N GLY A 290 -8.52 -7.44 -7.26
CA GLY A 290 -7.91 -7.90 -6.03
C GLY A 290 -7.62 -9.39 -6.15
N THR A 291 -8.41 -10.23 -5.49
CA THR A 291 -8.22 -11.70 -5.48
C THR A 291 -9.09 -12.46 -6.48
N ALA A 292 -10.14 -11.84 -7.03
CA ALA A 292 -11.04 -12.51 -7.97
C ALA A 292 -10.55 -12.35 -9.41
N PRO A 293 -10.50 -13.42 -10.22
CA PRO A 293 -10.15 -13.32 -11.64
C PRO A 293 -10.95 -12.25 -12.39
N SER A 294 -10.29 -11.56 -13.31
CA SER A 294 -10.88 -10.60 -14.23
C SER A 294 -11.53 -11.31 -15.43
N ARG A 295 -11.00 -12.47 -15.84
CA ARG A 295 -11.60 -13.36 -16.85
C ARG A 295 -12.72 -14.22 -16.28
N GLY A 296 -13.66 -14.59 -17.15
CA GLY A 296 -14.72 -15.57 -16.84
C GLY A 296 -15.59 -15.19 -15.64
N LYS A 297 -15.68 -13.90 -15.34
CA LYS A 297 -16.14 -13.44 -14.03
C LYS A 297 -17.65 -13.51 -13.85
N VAL A 298 -18.06 -13.98 -12.68
CA VAL A 298 -19.40 -13.81 -12.11
C VAL A 298 -19.33 -12.74 -11.02
N GLY A 299 -20.10 -11.65 -11.14
CA GLY A 299 -20.10 -10.52 -10.18
C GLY A 299 -19.61 -9.19 -10.78
N GLU A 300 -18.91 -8.37 -9.98
CA GLU A 300 -18.40 -7.06 -10.42
C GLU A 300 -17.32 -7.20 -11.51
N SER A 301 -17.58 -6.69 -12.72
CA SER A 301 -16.66 -6.72 -13.87
C SER A 301 -15.64 -5.57 -13.86
N VAL A 302 -14.61 -5.67 -14.71
CA VAL A 302 -13.63 -4.58 -14.96
C VAL A 302 -14.32 -3.30 -15.44
N GLN A 303 -15.30 -3.41 -16.35
CA GLN A 303 -16.10 -2.25 -16.75
C GLN A 303 -16.84 -1.63 -15.56
N ARG A 304 -17.55 -2.43 -14.76
CA ARG A 304 -18.36 -1.93 -13.64
C ARG A 304 -17.50 -1.25 -12.58
N ILE A 305 -16.37 -1.84 -12.21
CA ILE A 305 -15.48 -1.27 -11.20
C ILE A 305 -14.84 0.04 -11.70
N ASN A 306 -14.42 0.11 -12.97
CA ASN A 306 -13.85 1.33 -13.55
C ASN A 306 -14.88 2.44 -13.75
N THR A 307 -16.15 2.10 -14.03
CA THR A 307 -17.23 3.10 -14.11
C THR A 307 -17.63 3.61 -12.71
N SER A 308 -17.67 2.71 -11.73
CA SER A 308 -18.11 3.05 -10.37
C SER A 308 -17.01 3.77 -9.58
N PHE A 309 -15.74 3.44 -9.83
CA PHE A 309 -14.57 3.93 -9.11
C PHE A 309 -13.44 4.28 -10.11
N PRO A 310 -13.63 5.32 -10.94
CA PRO A 310 -12.71 5.67 -12.03
C PRO A 310 -11.30 6.10 -11.58
N HIS A 311 -11.13 6.33 -10.27
CA HIS A 311 -9.89 6.74 -9.59
C HIS A 311 -9.06 5.56 -9.05
N TRP A 312 -9.65 4.37 -8.88
CA TRP A 312 -8.97 3.25 -8.20
C TRP A 312 -7.76 2.70 -8.95
N PHE A 313 -7.84 2.68 -10.28
CA PHE A 313 -6.85 2.13 -11.19
C PHE A 313 -6.35 3.21 -12.14
N ASN A 314 -5.28 2.91 -12.89
CA ASN A 314 -4.76 3.81 -13.90
C ASN A 314 -5.70 3.89 -15.12
N ASP A 315 -5.42 4.84 -16.03
CA ASP A 315 -6.27 5.02 -17.21
C ASP A 315 -6.12 3.88 -18.22
N ALA A 316 -4.96 3.24 -18.29
CA ALA A 316 -4.73 2.09 -19.16
C ALA A 316 -5.66 0.91 -18.83
N PHE A 317 -6.02 0.71 -17.55
CA PHE A 317 -6.90 -0.38 -17.14
C PHE A 317 -8.30 -0.29 -17.76
N LYS A 318 -8.74 0.94 -18.08
CA LYS A 318 -10.08 1.21 -18.63
C LYS A 318 -10.22 0.67 -20.06
N GLU A 319 -9.11 0.50 -20.79
CA GLU A 319 -9.12 -0.12 -22.12
C GLU A 319 -9.40 -1.62 -22.07
N PHE A 320 -9.35 -2.25 -20.90
CA PHE A 320 -9.70 -3.67 -20.72
C PHE A 320 -11.15 -3.89 -20.28
N ASN A 321 -11.97 -2.83 -20.15
CA ASN A 321 -13.35 -2.88 -19.65
C ASN A 321 -14.19 -4.02 -20.26
N THR A 322 -14.08 -4.21 -21.58
CA THR A 322 -14.85 -5.21 -22.34
C THR A 322 -13.96 -6.25 -23.04
N GLN A 323 -12.66 -6.30 -22.71
CA GLN A 323 -11.67 -7.18 -23.35
C GLN A 323 -10.65 -7.70 -22.33
N THR A 324 -11.15 -8.27 -21.21
CA THR A 324 -10.31 -8.74 -20.10
C THR A 324 -9.42 -9.93 -20.50
N ASP A 325 -9.78 -10.65 -21.56
CA ASP A 325 -8.99 -11.70 -22.20
C ASP A 325 -7.66 -11.18 -22.77
N LYS A 326 -7.54 -9.88 -23.07
CA LYS A 326 -6.29 -9.25 -23.52
C LYS A 326 -5.35 -8.82 -22.40
N LEU A 327 -5.76 -8.88 -21.12
CA LEU A 327 -4.83 -8.56 -20.02
C LEU A 327 -3.64 -9.54 -20.06
N PRO A 328 -2.38 -9.11 -20.01
CA PRO A 328 -1.24 -10.04 -20.08
C PRO A 328 -1.01 -10.83 -18.77
N PHE A 329 -1.94 -10.70 -17.82
CA PHE A 329 -1.99 -11.36 -16.53
C PHE A 329 -3.45 -11.54 -16.11
N ASP A 330 -3.66 -12.26 -15.02
CA ASP A 330 -4.89 -12.18 -14.23
C ASP A 330 -4.52 -12.21 -12.73
N GLN A 331 -5.50 -12.15 -11.83
CA GLN A 331 -5.26 -12.02 -10.39
C GLN A 331 -4.57 -13.24 -9.74
N ASN A 332 -4.40 -14.36 -10.48
CA ASN A 332 -3.62 -15.51 -10.04
C ASN A 332 -2.10 -15.33 -10.23
N CYS A 333 -1.68 -14.29 -10.96
CA CYS A 333 -0.27 -13.95 -11.19
C CYS A 333 0.28 -13.03 -10.09
#